data_AF-A0A7V9N7N2-F1
#
_entry.id   AF-A0A7V9N7N2-F1
#
_cell.length_a   1.000
_cell.length_b   1.000
_cell.length_c   1.000
_cell.angle_alpha   90.00
_cell.angle_beta   90.00
_cell.angle_gamma   90.00
#
_symmetry.space_group_name_H-M   'P 1'
#
loop_
_entity.id
_entity.type
_entity.pdbx_description
1 polymer ?
#
loop_
_entity_poly.entity_id
_entity_poly.type
_entity_poly.pdbx_seq_one_letter_code
_entity_poly.pdbx_strand_id
1 'polypeptide(L)'
;MLSPVYSTMRIVTLPVVDDDAINYLAKAAESFLWTHESVQAQFSGQLINRRKRYSVDLGRALIENRALRERADYQPVAVSRIQASRALGRAGTFVKAVEQGTEQYR
;
A
#
# COMPACT_ATOMS: atom_id res chain seq x y z
N MET A 1 -13.48 28.84 0.14
CA MET A 1 -13.10 29.45 -1.16
C MET A 1 -11.58 29.36 -1.28
N LEU A 2 -11.12 28.68 -2.35
CA LEU A 2 -9.77 28.62 -2.94
C LEU A 2 -8.68 27.72 -2.29
N SER A 3 -8.07 26.93 -3.18
CA SER A 3 -7.17 25.76 -3.02
C SER A 3 -5.81 26.00 -2.35
N PRO A 4 -5.17 24.95 -1.81
CA PRO A 4 -3.72 24.93 -1.62
C PRO A 4 -3.01 24.65 -2.95
N VAL A 5 -2.03 25.51 -3.22
CA VAL A 5 -1.12 25.50 -4.35
C VAL A 5 -0.29 24.22 -4.34
N TYR A 6 -0.39 23.40 -5.40
CA TYR A 6 0.62 22.40 -5.71
C TYR A 6 1.93 23.13 -6.00
N SER A 7 2.79 23.22 -4.99
CA SER A 7 4.10 23.84 -5.09
C SER A 7 4.96 23.01 -6.02
N THR A 8 5.23 23.58 -7.18
CA THR A 8 6.06 23.06 -8.26
C THR A 8 7.43 22.64 -7.69
N MET A 9 7.75 21.37 -7.87
CA MET A 9 9.04 20.76 -7.52
C MET A 9 10.17 21.53 -8.22
N ARG A 10 10.80 22.44 -7.48
CA ARG A 10 11.97 23.21 -7.93
C ARG A 10 13.14 22.23 -7.91
N ILE A 11 13.60 21.82 -9.09
CA ILE A 11 14.83 21.06 -9.25
C ILE A 11 15.97 21.97 -8.76
N VAL A 12 16.37 21.79 -7.50
CA VAL A 12 17.62 22.34 -6.99
C VAL A 12 18.72 21.58 -7.72
N THR A 13 19.43 22.26 -8.61
CA THR A 13 20.65 21.74 -9.22
C THR A 13 21.68 21.61 -8.10
N LEU A 14 21.75 20.43 -7.48
CA LEU A 14 22.80 20.10 -6.54
C LEU A 14 24.11 19.88 -7.32
N PRO A 15 25.24 20.41 -6.85
CA PRO A 15 26.53 20.24 -7.52
C PRO A 15 26.99 18.78 -7.36
N VAL A 16 27.42 18.17 -8.47
CA VAL A 16 28.17 16.90 -8.57
C VAL A 16 27.67 15.79 -7.64
N VAL A 17 26.76 14.98 -8.17
CA VAL A 17 26.21 13.80 -7.49
C VAL A 17 27.29 12.71 -7.53
N ASP A 18 27.98 12.47 -6.41
CA ASP A 18 28.71 11.21 -6.21
C ASP A 18 27.74 10.05 -6.50
N ASP A 19 28.22 8.96 -7.12
CA ASP A 19 27.39 7.79 -7.49
C ASP A 19 26.55 7.26 -6.30
N ASP A 20 27.03 7.46 -5.08
CA ASP A 20 26.32 7.16 -3.85
C ASP A 20 25.02 7.97 -3.68
N ALA A 21 25.01 9.27 -3.99
CA ALA A 21 23.83 10.11 -3.86
C ALA A 21 22.74 9.76 -4.90
N ILE A 22 23.13 9.30 -6.10
CA ILE A 22 22.17 8.72 -7.08
C ILE A 22 21.54 7.45 -6.50
N ASN A 23 22.35 6.57 -5.92
CA ASN A 23 21.86 5.34 -5.30
C ASN A 23 20.95 5.62 -4.09
N TYR A 24 21.25 6.63 -3.27
CA TYR A 24 20.38 7.05 -2.17
C TYR A 24 19.04 7.61 -2.67
N LEU A 25 19.04 8.41 -3.74
CA LEU A 25 17.81 8.95 -4.31
C LEU A 25 16.97 7.85 -4.99
N ALA A 26 17.61 6.89 -5.68
CA ALA A 26 16.94 5.74 -6.26
C ALA A 26 16.30 4.86 -5.18
N LYS A 27 17.03 4.57 -4.10
CA LYS A 27 16.54 3.79 -2.96
C LYS A 27 15.42 4.51 -2.20
N ALA A 28 15.53 5.83 -2.04
CA ALA A 28 14.47 6.64 -1.46
C ALA A 28 13.22 6.65 -2.36
N ALA A 29 13.39 6.80 -3.68
CA ALA A 29 12.29 6.73 -4.64
C ALA A 29 11.62 5.34 -4.65
N GLU A 30 12.39 4.26 -4.60
CA GLU A 30 11.88 2.89 -4.43
C GLU A 30 11.06 2.76 -3.14
N SER A 31 11.55 3.25 -2.01
CA SER A 31 10.80 3.23 -0.76
C SER A 31 9.51 4.07 -0.82
N PHE A 32 9.53 5.16 -1.60
CA PHE A 32 8.35 6.00 -1.88
C PHE A 32 7.32 5.28 -2.76
N LEU A 33 7.75 4.34 -3.61
CA LEU A 33 6.86 3.51 -4.43
C LEU A 33 6.15 2.42 -3.62
N TRP A 34 6.67 2.05 -2.45
CA TRP A 34 6.12 0.98 -1.59
C TRP A 34 5.34 1.47 -0.37
N THR A 35 4.77 2.68 -0.44
CA THR A 35 3.82 3.13 0.60
C THR A 35 2.56 2.26 0.63
N HIS A 36 1.89 2.22 1.78
CA HIS A 36 0.61 1.52 1.89
C HIS A 36 -0.44 2.03 0.89
N GLU A 37 -0.45 3.34 0.62
CA GLU A 37 -1.37 3.96 -0.34
C GLU A 37 -1.06 3.52 -1.77
N SER A 38 0.21 3.61 -2.19
CA SER A 38 0.61 3.21 -3.54
C SER A 38 0.36 1.73 -3.80
N VAL A 39 0.68 0.85 -2.84
CA VAL A 39 0.43 -0.60 -2.97
C VAL A 39 -1.06 -0.90 -3.09
N GLN A 40 -1.90 -0.29 -2.24
CA GLN A 40 -3.36 -0.50 -2.29
C GLN A 40 -3.98 0.04 -3.58
N ALA A 41 -3.52 1.21 -4.04
CA ALA A 41 -3.96 1.82 -5.28
C ALA A 41 -3.57 0.97 -6.50
N GLN A 42 -2.33 0.45 -6.54
CA GLN A 42 -1.88 -0.43 -7.62
C GLN A 42 -2.62 -1.77 -7.61
N PHE A 43 -2.83 -2.38 -6.44
CA PHE A 43 -3.58 -3.62 -6.33
C PHE A 43 -5.01 -3.47 -6.87
N SER A 44 -5.73 -2.44 -6.42
CA SER A 44 -7.10 -2.18 -6.84
C SER A 44 -7.18 -1.73 -8.30
N GLY A 45 -6.29 -0.84 -8.74
CA GLY A 45 -6.27 -0.32 -10.10
C GLY A 45 -5.87 -1.36 -11.14
N GLN A 46 -4.78 -2.08 -10.91
CA GLN A 46 -4.24 -3.01 -11.90
C GLN A 46 -4.89 -4.38 -11.81
N LEU A 47 -4.94 -4.98 -10.62
CA LEU A 47 -5.29 -6.38 -10.47
C LEU A 47 -6.80 -6.60 -10.33
N ILE A 48 -7.53 -5.68 -9.69
CA ILE A 48 -8.99 -5.73 -9.61
C ILE A 48 -9.62 -5.02 -10.82
N ASN A 49 -9.35 -3.74 -11.02
CA ASN A 49 -10.12 -2.95 -11.98
C ASN A 49 -9.77 -3.24 -13.43
N ARG A 50 -8.48 -3.27 -13.79
CA ARG A 50 -8.06 -3.48 -15.18
C ARG A 50 -8.00 -4.96 -15.55
N ARG A 51 -7.27 -5.76 -14.78
CA ARG A 51 -7.02 -7.18 -15.10
C ARG A 51 -8.09 -8.13 -14.60
N LYS A 52 -9.02 -7.68 -13.73
CA LYS A 52 -10.13 -8.50 -13.19
C LYS A 52 -9.68 -9.82 -12.57
N ARG A 53 -8.44 -9.86 -12.05
CA ARG A 53 -7.81 -11.07 -11.51
C ARG A 53 -8.31 -11.39 -10.10
N TYR A 54 -8.62 -10.36 -9.34
CA TYR A 54 -9.09 -10.48 -7.96
C TYR A 54 -10.44 -9.79 -7.79
N SER A 55 -11.24 -10.29 -6.85
CA SER A 55 -12.53 -9.69 -6.52
C SER A 55 -12.36 -8.34 -5.81
N VAL A 56 -13.40 -7.50 -5.87
CA VAL A 56 -13.42 -6.19 -5.19
C VAL A 56 -13.31 -6.35 -3.66
N ASP A 57 -13.82 -7.44 -3.10
CA ASP A 57 -13.77 -7.70 -1.66
C ASP A 57 -12.34 -7.87 -1.12
N LEU A 58 -11.41 -8.34 -1.96
CA LEU A 58 -9.99 -8.41 -1.61
C LEU A 58 -9.36 -7.01 -1.46
N GLY A 59 -9.81 -6.03 -2.24
CA GLY A 59 -9.39 -4.64 -2.07
C GLY A 59 -9.88 -4.05 -0.75
N ARG A 60 -11.15 -4.32 -0.39
CA ARG A 60 -11.72 -3.91 0.91
C ARG A 60 -10.97 -4.53 2.09
N ALA A 61 -10.60 -5.80 2.00
CA ALA A 61 -9.86 -6.50 3.04
C ALA A 61 -8.54 -5.80 3.41
N LEU A 62 -7.79 -5.28 2.44
CA LEU A 62 -6.56 -4.53 2.68
C LEU A 62 -6.80 -3.20 3.42
N ILE A 63 -7.84 -2.46 3.02
CA ILE A 63 -8.20 -1.18 3.63
C ILE A 63 -8.65 -1.38 5.08
N GLU A 64 -9.57 -2.32 5.30
CA GLU A 64 -10.12 -2.60 6.63
C GLU A 64 -9.06 -3.10 7.61
N ASN A 65 -8.16 -3.99 7.16
CA ASN A 65 -7.09 -4.50 8.01
C ASN A 65 -6.02 -3.44 8.29
N ARG A 66 -5.68 -2.59 7.31
CA ARG A 66 -4.80 -1.44 7.55
C ARG A 66 -5.39 -0.50 8.59
N ALA A 67 -6.67 -0.13 8.46
CA ALA A 67 -7.34 0.75 9.40
C ALA A 67 -7.43 0.14 10.81
N LEU A 68 -7.65 -1.18 10.93
CA LEU A 68 -7.62 -1.85 12.23
C LEU A 68 -6.20 -1.84 12.83
N ARG A 69 -5.17 -2.12 12.02
CA ARG A 69 -3.78 -2.08 12.46
C ARG A 69 -3.38 -0.69 12.92
N GLU A 70 -3.69 0.35 12.16
CA GLU A 70 -3.36 1.73 12.52
C GLU A 70 -3.96 2.14 13.87
N ARG A 71 -5.21 1.75 14.13
CA ARG A 71 -5.84 1.96 15.43
C ARG A 71 -5.18 1.14 16.55
N ALA A 72 -4.84 -0.13 16.28
CA ALA A 72 -4.22 -0.99 17.27
C ALA A 72 -2.81 -0.50 17.67
N ASP A 73 -2.04 -0.03 16.69
CA ASP A 73 -0.62 0.29 16.86
C ASP A 73 -0.42 1.74 17.35
N TYR A 74 -1.26 2.69 16.92
CA TYR A 74 -1.01 4.13 17.11
C TYR A 74 -2.07 4.87 17.90
N GLN A 75 -3.17 4.21 18.30
CA GLN A 75 -4.18 4.82 19.14
C GLN A 75 -4.25 4.14 20.50
N PRO A 76 -4.59 4.87 21.58
CA PRO A 76 -4.74 4.30 22.92
C PRO A 76 -6.09 3.57 23.05
N VAL A 77 -6.40 2.67 22.12
CA VAL A 77 -7.67 1.92 22.05
C VAL A 77 -7.40 0.43 21.98
N ALA A 78 -8.14 -0.34 22.76
CA ALA A 78 -8.06 -1.79 22.70
C ALA A 78 -8.84 -2.32 21.48
N VAL A 79 -8.21 -3.22 20.73
CA VAL A 79 -8.89 -4.01 19.70
C VAL A 79 -9.53 -5.24 20.34
N SER A 80 -10.82 -5.44 20.10
CA SER A 80 -11.53 -6.60 20.66
C SER A 80 -11.10 -7.90 19.98
N ARG A 81 -11.24 -9.02 20.70
CA ARG A 81 -11.00 -10.37 20.15
C ARG A 81 -11.78 -10.60 18.85
N ILE A 82 -13.03 -10.17 18.79
CA ILE A 82 -13.88 -10.32 17.60
C ILE A 82 -13.32 -9.53 16.42
N GLN A 83 -12.87 -8.29 16.63
CA GLN A 83 -12.26 -7.46 15.58
C GLN A 83 -10.97 -8.10 15.07
N ALA A 84 -10.11 -8.58 15.97
CA ALA A 84 -8.87 -9.27 15.62
C ALA A 84 -9.15 -10.56 14.83
N SER A 85 -10.09 -11.40 15.27
CA SER A 85 -10.46 -12.64 14.57
C SER A 85 -11.02 -12.38 13.17
N ARG A 86 -11.85 -11.34 13.00
CA ARG A 86 -12.36 -10.95 11.67
C ARG A 86 -11.23 -10.47 10.76
N ALA A 87 -10.30 -9.68 11.28
CA ALA A 87 -9.15 -9.22 10.51
C ALA A 87 -8.24 -10.38 10.09
N LEU A 88 -7.99 -11.33 10.99
CA LEU A 88 -7.25 -12.55 10.67
C LEU A 88 -7.96 -13.37 9.59
N GLY A 89 -9.28 -13.53 9.69
CA GLY A 89 -10.08 -14.20 8.66
C GLY A 89 -9.94 -13.55 7.28
N ARG A 90 -10.08 -12.21 7.20
CA ARG A 90 -9.88 -11.45 5.96
C ARG A 90 -8.45 -11.59 5.41
N ALA A 91 -7.44 -11.53 6.28
CA ALA A 91 -6.05 -11.70 5.89
C ALA A 91 -5.79 -13.10 5.33
N GLY A 92 -6.34 -14.13 5.97
CA GLY A 92 -6.24 -15.52 5.50
C GLY A 92 -6.88 -15.71 4.12
N THR A 93 -8.09 -15.16 3.91
CA THR A 93 -8.73 -15.17 2.59
C THR A 93 -7.89 -14.44 1.55
N PHE A 94 -7.30 -13.29 1.92
CA PHE A 94 -6.45 -12.51 1.02
C PHE A 94 -5.21 -13.29 0.57
N VAL A 95 -4.46 -13.85 1.51
CA VAL A 95 -3.24 -14.61 1.22
C VAL A 95 -3.56 -15.81 0.33
N LYS A 96 -4.59 -16.60 0.68
CA LYS A 96 -5.02 -17.74 -0.13
C LYS A 96 -5.37 -17.36 -1.57
N ALA A 97 -6.07 -16.24 -1.76
CA ALA A 97 -6.42 -15.78 -3.10
C ALA A 97 -5.17 -15.39 -3.92
N VAL A 98 -4.17 -14.76 -3.28
CA VAL A 98 -2.91 -14.42 -3.94
C VAL A 98 -2.11 -15.67 -4.29
N GLU A 99 -2.02 -16.64 -3.39
CA GLU A 99 -1.33 -17.92 -3.61
C GLU A 99 -1.93 -18.67 -4.80
N GLN A 100 -3.25 -18.87 -4.80
CA GLN A 100 -3.98 -19.49 -5.91
C GLN A 100 -3.80 -18.71 -7.21
N GLY A 101 -3.86 -17.38 -7.11
CA GLY A 101 -3.61 -16.49 -8.23
C GLY A 101 -2.21 -16.68 -8.80
N THR A 102 -1.17 -16.90 -7.98
CA THR A 102 0.21 -17.14 -8.45
C THR A 102 0.41 -18.53 -9.07
N GLU A 103 -0.24 -19.55 -8.54
CA GLU A 103 -0.15 -20.93 -9.05
C GLU A 103 -0.74 -21.07 -10.46
N GLN A 104 -1.80 -20.31 -10.79
CA GLN A 104 -2.40 -20.32 -12.12
C GLN A 104 -1.48 -19.84 -13.26
N TYR A 105 -0.28 -19.32 -12.95
CA TYR A 105 0.65 -18.74 -13.92
C TYR A 105 2.08 -19.26 -13.78
N ARG A 106 2.29 -20.34 -13.01
CA ARG A 106 3.52 -21.15 -13.04
C ARG A 106 3.34 -22.29 -14.03
#